data_AF-A0A3B9IDH7-F1
#
_entry.id   AF-A0A3B9IDH7-F1
#
_cell.length_a   1.000
_cell.length_b   1.000
_cell.length_c   1.000
_cell.angle_alpha   90.00
_cell.angle_beta   90.00
_cell.angle_gamma   90.00
#
_symmetry.space_group_name_H-M   'P 1'
#
loop_
_entity.id
_entity.type
_entity.pdbx_description
1 polymer ?
#
loop_
_entity_poly.entity_id
_entity_poly.type
_entity_poly.pdbx_seq_one_letter_code
_entity_poly.pdbx_strand_id
1 'polypeptide(L)' 'MGAMENKGLNVFNSKYILARPDTATDSDYGGIEAVVAHEYFHNWTGNRIT' A
#
# COMPACT_ATOMS: atom_id res chain seq x y z
N MET A 1 -11.65 -2.45 0.61
CA MET A 1 -10.24 -2.93 0.59
C MET A 1 -9.36 -1.72 0.28
N GLY A 2 -8.23 -1.57 0.98
CA GLY A 2 -7.30 -0.43 0.82
C GLY A 2 -6.27 -0.65 -0.29
N ALA A 3 -5.71 -1.85 -0.37
CA ALA A 3 -4.89 -2.35 -1.47
C ALA A 3 -4.99 -3.89 -1.52
N MET A 4 -4.29 -4.53 -2.47
CA MET A 4 -4.28 -5.97 -2.69
C MET A 4 -2.90 -6.46 -3.16
N GLU A 5 -2.41 -7.52 -2.53
CA GLU A 5 -1.06 -8.10 -2.65
C GLU A 5 -0.84 -9.03 -3.85
N ASN A 6 -1.54 -8.80 -4.96
CA ASN A 6 -1.41 -9.61 -6.17
C ASN A 6 0.08 -9.78 -6.56
N LYS A 7 0.55 -11.02 -6.61
CA LYS A 7 1.99 -11.33 -6.72
C LYS A 7 2.65 -10.63 -7.93
N GLY A 8 3.51 -9.65 -7.63
CA GLY A 8 4.24 -8.89 -8.65
C GLY A 8 3.42 -7.83 -9.39
N LEU A 9 2.15 -7.63 -9.00
CA LEU A 9 1.25 -6.63 -9.58
C LEU A 9 0.25 -6.13 -8.53
N ASN A 10 0.76 -5.59 -7.43
CA ASN A 10 -0.09 -5.04 -6.36
C ASN A 10 -1.05 -3.98 -6.91
N VAL A 11 -2.28 -3.97 -6.41
CA VAL A 11 -3.33 -3.03 -6.82
C VAL A 11 -3.73 -2.17 -5.63
N PHE A 12 -3.62 -0.85 -5.76
CA PHE A 12 -3.87 0.09 -4.67
C PHE A 12 -5.10 0.94 -4.95
N ASN A 13 -5.88 1.25 -3.91
CA ASN A 13 -6.82 2.36 -3.98
C ASN A 13 -6.03 3.67 -4.09
N SER A 14 -6.47 4.60 -4.96
CA SER A 14 -5.79 5.88 -5.19
C SER A 14 -5.51 6.67 -3.89
N LYS A 15 -6.34 6.52 -2.86
CA LYS A 15 -6.15 7.13 -1.54
C LYS A 15 -4.83 6.73 -0.88
N TYR A 16 -4.33 5.53 -1.14
CA TYR A 16 -3.11 4.98 -0.54
C TYR A 16 -1.91 4.96 -1.50
N ILE A 17 -1.92 5.80 -2.54
CA ILE A 17 -0.78 5.92 -3.44
C ILE A 17 -0.53 7.34 -3.97
N LEU A 18 -1.57 8.14 -4.20
CA LEU A 18 -1.41 9.49 -4.74
C LEU A 18 -1.23 10.49 -3.60
N ALA A 19 -0.05 11.10 -3.50
CA ALA A 19 0.22 12.18 -2.56
C ALA A 19 1.05 13.31 -3.18
N ARG A 20 0.69 14.54 -2.82
CA ARG A 20 1.48 15.76 -3.03
C ARG A 20 1.30 16.66 -1.80
N PRO A 21 2.26 17.53 -1.45
CA PRO A 21 2.19 18.34 -0.24
C PRO A 21 0.98 19.29 -0.16
N ASP A 22 0.41 19.69 -1.30
CA ASP A 22 -0.76 20.56 -1.40
C ASP A 22 -2.09 19.80 -1.29
N THR A 23 -2.08 18.47 -1.37
CA THR A 23 -3.30 17.64 -1.42
C THR A 23 -3.35 16.51 -0.38
N ALA A 24 -2.26 16.25 0.34
CA ALA A 24 -2.14 15.15 1.29
C ALA A 24 -1.69 15.68 2.66
N THR A 25 -2.35 15.21 3.71
CA THR A 25 -1.98 15.49 5.11
C THR A 25 -0.84 14.57 5.55
N ASP A 26 -0.15 14.88 6.65
CA ASP A 26 0.86 14.00 7.23
C ASP A 26 0.29 12.60 7.56
N SER A 27 -0.97 12.53 7.97
CA SER A 27 -1.67 11.25 8.18
C SER A 27 -1.86 10.47 6.89
N ASP A 28 -2.09 11.14 5.76
CA ASP A 28 -2.18 10.47 4.45
C ASP A 28 -0.81 9.91 4.05
N TYR A 29 0.28 10.65 4.27
CA TYR A 29 1.64 10.14 4.05
C TYR A 29 1.94 8.89 4.90
N GLY A 30 1.64 8.94 6.19
CA GLY A 30 1.82 7.77 7.08
C GLY A 30 0.94 6.59 6.69
N GLY A 31 -0.29 6.85 6.21
CA GLY A 31 -1.19 5.82 5.70
C GLY A 31 -0.67 5.15 4.43
N ILE A 32 -0.12 5.94 3.49
CA ILE A 32 0.52 5.42 2.26
C ILE A 32 1.72 4.55 2.62
N GLU A 33 2.61 5.03 3.49
CA GLU A 33 3.77 4.26 3.95
C GLU A 33 3.35 2.90 4.52
N ALA A 34 2.39 2.91 5.45
CA ALA A 34 1.92 1.70 6.11
C ALA A 34 1.30 0.70 5.13
N VAL A 35 0.45 1.15 4.20
CA VAL A 35 -0.22 0.27 3.23
C VAL A 35 0.75 -0.26 2.18
N VAL A 36 1.64 0.57 1.63
CA VAL A 36 2.65 0.10 0.67
C VAL A 36 3.57 -0.94 1.31
N ALA A 37 4.00 -0.71 2.55
CA ALA A 37 4.80 -1.68 3.30
C ALA A 37 4.01 -2.98 3.56
N HIS A 38 2.75 -2.88 3.96
CA HIS A 38 1.87 -4.03 4.20
C HIS A 38 1.79 -4.96 2.99
N GLU A 39 1.48 -4.41 1.81
CA GLU A 39 1.37 -5.21 0.57
C GLU A 39 2.73 -5.77 0.12
N TYR A 40 3.82 -5.07 0.41
CA TYR A 40 5.16 -5.61 0.14
C TYR A 40 5.50 -6.78 1.06
N PHE A 41 5.13 -6.72 2.34
CA PHE A 41 5.38 -7.80 3.30
C PHE A 41 4.58 -9.07 2.98
N HIS A 42 3.35 -8.92 2.46
CA HIS A 42 2.58 -10.04 1.93
C HIS A 42 3.31 -10.85 0.86
N ASN A 43 4.29 -10.27 0.16
CA ASN A 43 5.14 -11.03 -0.77
C ASN A 43 5.82 -12.24 -0.11
N TRP A 44 6.16 -12.15 1.17
CA TRP A 44 6.74 -13.23 1.97
C TRP A 44 5.69 -13.94 2.82
N THR A 45 4.87 -13.19 3.56
CA THR A 45 3.95 -13.69 4.60
C THR A 45 2.49 -13.76 4.11
N GLY A 46 2.27 -14.41 2.98
CA GLY A 46 0.94 -14.56 2.38
C GLY A 46 1.02 -15.07 0.93
N ASN A 47 2.03 -14.64 0.19
CA ASN A 47 2.25 -15.07 -1.19
C ASN A 47 3.24 -16.24 -1.33
N ARG A 48 4.44 -16.14 -0.73
CA ARG A 48 5.45 -17.23 -0.84
C ARG A 48 5.05 -18.46 -0.03
N ILE A 49 4.40 -18.22 1.11
CA ILE A 49 3.80 -19.24 1.96
C ILE A 49 2.33 -18.82 2.08
N THR A 50 1.43 -19.69 1.61
CA THR A 50 -0.03 -19.48 1.59
C THR A 50 -0.75 -20.68 2.17
#